data_AF-A0A1G9SW29-F1
#
_entry.id   AF-A0A1G9SW29-F1
#
_cell.length_a   1.000
_cell.length_b   1.000
_cell.length_c   1.000
_cell.angle_alpha   90.00
_cell.angle_beta   90.00
_cell.angle_gamma   90.00
#
_symmetry.space_group_name_H-M   'P 1'
#
loop_
_entity.id
_entity.type
_entity.pdbx_description
1 polymer ?
#
loop_
_entity_poly.entity_id
_entity_poly.type
_entity_poly.pdbx_seq_one_letter_code
_entity_poly.pdbx_strand_id
1 'polypeptide(L)' 'MKDFHCCATCRHFQAEKIPTGMVYFCSRLGYETKTNYKFTCWSPKKSIIELMEKLKKS' A
#
# COMPACT_ATOMS: atom_id res chain seq x y z
N MET A 1 -17.30 -2.78 4.72
CA MET A 1 -16.35 -1.68 4.38
C MET A 1 -15.11 -2.31 3.78
N LYS A 2 -14.70 -1.91 2.56
CA LYS A 2 -13.42 -2.35 2.00
C LYS A 2 -12.33 -1.64 2.80
N ASP A 3 -11.56 -2.38 3.59
CA ASP A 3 -10.39 -1.84 4.28
C ASP A 3 -9.33 -1.48 3.23
N PHE A 4 -9.32 -0.21 2.79
CA PHE A 4 -8.26 0.30 1.92
C PHE A 4 -6.94 0.50 2.66
N HIS A 5 -6.95 0.41 3.98
CA HIS A 5 -5.83 0.62 4.88
C HIS A 5 -4.84 -0.56 4.88
N CYS A 6 -4.26 -0.85 3.71
CA CYS A 6 -3.25 -1.88 3.52
C CYS A 6 -1.99 -1.27 2.91
N CYS A 7 -0.83 -1.83 3.22
CA CYS A 7 0.44 -1.32 2.72
C CYS A 7 0.49 -1.39 1.19
N ALA A 8 -0.15 -2.37 0.55
CA ALA A 8 -0.24 -2.47 -0.90
C ALA A 8 -0.86 -1.25 -1.60
N THR A 9 -1.75 -0.51 -0.94
CA THR A 9 -2.38 0.70 -1.50
C THR A 9 -1.57 1.97 -1.20
N CYS A 10 -0.52 1.85 -0.39
CA CYS A 10 0.35 2.96 -0.03
C CYS A 10 1.22 3.39 -1.22
N ARG A 11 1.48 4.69 -1.34
CA ARG A 11 2.39 5.24 -2.35
C ARG A 11 3.85 4.82 -2.17
N HIS A 12 4.23 4.44 -0.95
CA HIS A 12 5.59 4.05 -0.57
C HIS A 12 5.86 2.55 -0.68
N PHE A 13 4.85 1.76 -1.02
CA PHE A 13 5.01 0.33 -1.20
C PHE A 13 5.77 0.04 -2.49
N GLN A 14 6.91 -0.64 -2.33
CA GLN A 14 7.74 -1.10 -3.44
C GLN A 14 7.74 -2.62 -3.46
N ALA A 15 7.58 -3.16 -4.67
CA ALA A 15 7.72 -4.57 -4.95
C ALA A 15 8.93 -4.70 -5.87
N GLU A 16 9.93 -5.43 -5.40
CA GLU A 16 11.14 -5.69 -6.17
C GLU A 16 11.24 -7.18 -6.46
N LYS A 17 11.52 -7.50 -7.71
CA LYS A 17 11.69 -8.88 -8.17
C LYS A 17 13.17 -9.21 -8.07
N ILE A 18 13.52 -10.06 -7.12
CA ILE A 18 14.87 -10.56 -6.92
C ILE A 18 15.00 -11.98 -7.49
N PRO A 19 16.22 -12.49 -7.73
CA PRO A 19 16.41 -13.84 -8.27
C PRO A 19 15.79 -14.95 -7.39
N THR A 20 15.65 -14.69 -6.09
CA THR A 20 15.10 -15.63 -5.11
C THR A 20 13.59 -15.51 -4.92
N GLY A 21 12.92 -14.51 -5.53
CA GLY A 21 11.48 -14.33 -5.40
C GLY A 21 11.00 -12.88 -5.55
N MET A 22 9.81 -12.59 -5.02
CA MET A 22 9.34 -11.21 -4.87
C MET A 22 9.57 -10.76 -3.44
N VAL A 23 10.21 -9.61 -3.29
CA VAL A 23 10.32 -8.92 -2.01
C VAL A 23 9.50 -7.64 -2.05
N TYR A 24 8.95 -7.32 -0.90
CA TYR A 24 8.08 -6.17 -0.72
C TYR A 24 8.63 -5.36 0.43
N PHE A 25 8.88 -4.08 0.21
CA PHE A 25 9.44 -3.22 1.24
C PHE A 25 8.84 -1.82 1.17
N CYS A 26 8.91 -1.13 2.30
CA CYS A 26 8.44 0.24 2.41
C CYS A 26 9.61 1.18 2.15
N SER A 27 9.60 1.91 1.04
CA SER A 27 10.65 2.89 0.72
C SER A 27 10.76 4.00 1.79
N ARG A 28 9.67 4.28 2.51
CA ARG A 28 9.67 5.28 3.60
C ARG A 28 10.39 4.80 4.86
N LEU A 29 10.15 3.55 5.27
CA LEU A 29 10.66 3.01 6.53
C LEU A 29 11.95 2.20 6.32
N GLY A 30 12.22 1.72 5.10
CA GLY A 30 13.37 0.88 4.78
C GLY A 30 13.23 -0.58 5.23
N TYR A 31 12.05 -1.02 5.67
CA TYR A 31 11.80 -2.39 6.14
C TYR A 31 10.98 -3.20 5.15
N GLU A 32 11.23 -4.52 5.14
CA GLU A 32 10.38 -5.49 4.47
C GLU A 32 8.95 -5.43 5.04
N THR A 33 7.97 -5.35 4.15
CA THR A 33 6.55 -5.23 4.49
C THR A 33 5.73 -6.18 3.66
N LYS A 34 4.64 -6.74 4.20
CA LYS A 34 3.70 -7.53 3.42
C LYS A 34 2.56 -6.67 2.88
N THR A 35 1.95 -7.12 1.79
CA THR A 35 0.80 -6.44 1.15
C THR A 35 -0.39 -6.25 2.10
N ASN A 36 -0.58 -7.18 3.04
CA ASN A 36 -1.69 -7.20 3.99
C ASN A 36 -1.41 -6.43 5.30
N TYR A 37 -0.23 -5.80 5.44
CA TYR A 37 0.10 -5.08 6.67
C TYR A 37 -0.61 -3.73 6.73
N LYS A 38 -1.05 -3.34 7.93
CA LYS A 38 -1.69 -2.06 8.21
C LYS A 38 -0.72 -1.20 9.03
N PHE A 39 -0.11 -0.21 8.39
CA PHE A 39 0.79 0.72 9.09
C PHE A 39 0.05 2.00 9.42
N THR A 40 0.28 2.55 10.61
CA THR A 40 -0.20 3.90 10.98
C THR A 40 0.30 4.99 10.04
N CYS A 41 1.44 4.78 9.38
CA CYS A 41 2.01 5.71 8.41
C CYS A 41 1.38 5.61 7.00
N TRP A 42 0.24 4.94 6.86
CA TRP A 42 -0.44 4.70 5.58
C TRP A 42 -0.72 5.99 4.82
N SER A 43 -0.20 6.05 3.59
CA SER A 43 -0.32 7.20 2.70
C SER A 43 -0.78 6.69 1.33
N PRO A 44 -2.11 6.64 1.08
CA PRO A 44 -2.64 6.09 -0.16
C PRO A 44 -2.16 6.87 -1.38
N LYS A 45 -2.05 6.19 -2.53
CA LYS A 45 -1.83 6.85 -3.82
C LYS A 45 -3.03 7.73 -4.18
N LYS A 46 -2.82 8.80 -4.95
CA LYS A 46 -3.90 9.69 -5.43
C LYS A 46 -5.06 8.91 -6.05
N SER A 47 -4.78 7.93 -6.90
CA SER A 47 -5.79 7.06 -7.51
C SER A 47 -6.64 6.28 -6.50
N ILE A 48 -6.08 5.89 -5.36
CA ILE A 48 -6.82 5.22 -4.28
C ILE A 48 -7.70 6.24 -3.55
N ILE A 49 -7.19 7.46 -3.29
CA ILE A 49 -7.97 8.54 -2.68
C ILE A 49 -9.19 8.85 -3.56
N GLU A 50 -8.99 9.06 -4.86
CA GLU A 50 -10.07 9.31 -5.82
C GLU A 50 -11.09 8.18 -5.87
N LEU A 51 -10.63 6.92 -5.82
CA LEU A 51 -11.51 5.75 -5.76
C LEU A 51 -12.31 5.70 -4.45
N MET A 52 -11.68 6.00 -3.32
CA MET A 52 -12.36 6.05 -2.01
C MET A 52 -13.43 7.14 -1.98
N GLU A 53 -13.16 8.31 -2.54
CA GLU A 53 -14.14 9.39 -2.65
C GLU A 53 -15.32 9.01 -3.55
N LYS A 54 -15.06 8.34 -4.68
CA LYS A 54 -16.12 7.79 -5.55
C LYS A 54 -16.99 6.78 -4.81
N LEU A 55 -16.37 5.88 -4.06
CA LEU A 55 -17.09 4.85 -3.30
C LEU A 55 -17.90 5.43 -2.13
N LYS A 56 -17.42 6.51 -1.50
CA LYS A 56 -18.13 7.19 -0.39
C LYS A 56 -19.39 7.92 -0.85
N LYS A 57 -19.50 8.24 -2.14
CA LYS A 57 -20.65 8.91 -2.75
C LYS A 57 -21.76 7.97 -3.24
N SER A 58 -21.55 6.65 -3.16
CA SER A 58 -22.53 5.63 -3.60
C SER A 58 -23.38 5.10 -2.46
#